data_AF-A0A963VDK3-F1
#
_entry.id   AF-A0A963VDK3-F1
#
_cell.length_a   1.000
_cell.length_b   1.000
_cell.length_c   1.000
_cell.angle_alpha   90.00
_cell.angle_beta   90.00
_cell.angle_gamma   90.00
#
_symmetry.space_group_name_H-M   'P 1'
#
loop_
_entity.id
_entity.type
_entity.pdbx_description
1 polymer ?
#
loop_
_entity_poly.entity_id
_entity_poly.type
_entity_poly.pdbx_seq_one_letter_code
_entity_poly.pdbx_strand_id
1 'polypeptide(L)'
;MSRAFVKEDRPDTEPLPDLPVSPHPNYVTPRGLAALRDRLAALQADLARLKARPERLDMLPERAAERDIRYVEARLRTAILVDPADLPGDEVAFGTRVTVADEEGAESVYEITGEDEADATLGRIAPQSP
;
A
#
# COMPACT_ATOMS: atom_id res chain seq x y z
N MET A 1 10.79 -31.92 45.70
CA MET A 1 10.93 -32.82 44.53
C MET A 1 9.57 -32.77 43.81
N SER A 2 9.33 -32.13 42.67
CA SER A 2 10.20 -31.62 41.62
C SER A 2 9.44 -30.54 40.84
N ARG A 3 10.19 -29.54 40.40
CA ARG A 3 9.90 -28.56 39.34
C ARG A 3 8.88 -29.04 38.31
N ALA A 4 7.74 -28.35 38.22
CA ALA A 4 7.03 -28.17 36.96
C ALA A 4 7.42 -26.79 36.45
N PHE A 5 8.43 -26.75 35.58
CA PHE A 5 8.68 -25.58 34.74
C PHE A 5 7.47 -25.43 33.83
N VAL A 6 6.59 -24.50 34.17
CA VAL A 6 5.67 -23.93 33.19
C VAL A 6 6.56 -23.20 32.20
N LYS A 7 6.69 -23.78 31.02
CA LYS A 7 7.30 -23.14 29.88
C LYS A 7 6.35 -21.99 29.55
N GLU A 8 6.72 -20.78 29.95
CA GLU A 8 6.09 -19.55 29.47
C GLU A 8 6.33 -19.53 27.95
N ASP A 9 5.42 -20.11 27.18
CA ASP A 9 5.32 -19.81 25.75
C ASP A 9 5.01 -18.33 25.69
N ARG A 10 6.04 -17.52 25.44
CA ARG A 10 5.87 -16.08 25.24
C ARG A 10 4.94 -15.90 24.03
N PRO A 11 3.71 -15.40 24.21
CA PRO A 11 2.81 -15.13 23.09
C PRO A 11 3.41 -14.10 22.11
N ASP A 12 4.41 -13.34 22.58
CA ASP A 12 5.12 -12.33 21.83
C ASP A 12 6.18 -12.87 20.85
N THR A 13 6.11 -14.12 20.39
CA THR A 13 7.13 -14.67 19.44
C THR A 13 6.60 -14.82 18.01
N GLU A 14 5.29 -14.81 17.80
CA GLU A 14 4.72 -15.02 16.47
C GLU A 14 4.78 -13.75 15.59
N PRO A 15 5.07 -13.91 14.28
CA PRO A 15 5.03 -12.80 13.33
C PRO A 15 3.60 -12.26 13.19
N LEU A 16 3.46 -10.95 12.97
CA LEU A 16 2.15 -10.37 12.71
C LEU A 16 1.56 -10.95 11.41
N PRO A 17 0.24 -11.22 11.38
CA PRO A 17 -0.43 -11.71 10.18
C PRO A 17 -0.29 -10.71 9.04
N ASP A 18 -0.26 -11.22 7.81
CA ASP A 18 -0.15 -10.38 6.62
C ASP A 18 -1.39 -9.50 6.43
N LEU A 19 -1.17 -8.33 5.85
CA LEU A 19 -2.26 -7.45 5.46
C LEU A 19 -3.02 -8.06 4.27
N PRO A 20 -4.36 -7.93 4.23
CA PRO A 20 -5.15 -8.43 3.11
C PRO A 20 -4.74 -7.71 1.83
N VAL A 21 -4.49 -8.47 0.77
CA VAL A 21 -4.24 -7.95 -0.58
C VAL A 21 -5.55 -8.08 -1.37
N SER A 22 -5.93 -7.02 -2.09
CA SER A 22 -7.11 -7.05 -2.96
C SER A 22 -7.03 -8.22 -3.96
N PRO A 23 -8.15 -8.95 -4.18
CA PRO A 23 -8.21 -10.01 -5.19
C PRO A 23 -8.27 -9.46 -6.62
N HIS A 24 -8.44 -8.15 -6.79
CA HIS A 24 -8.53 -7.51 -8.09
C HIS A 24 -7.15 -7.31 -8.72
N PRO A 25 -7.08 -7.19 -10.06
CA PRO A 25 -5.84 -6.81 -10.73
C PRO A 25 -5.28 -5.49 -10.18
N ASN A 26 -3.99 -5.48 -9.82
CA ASN A 26 -3.34 -4.30 -9.27
C ASN A 26 -2.85 -3.37 -10.39
N TYR A 27 -3.78 -2.64 -11.02
CA TYR A 27 -3.39 -1.58 -11.95
C TYR A 27 -2.71 -0.43 -11.19
N VAL A 28 -1.58 0.04 -11.72
CA VAL A 28 -0.83 1.17 -11.15
C VAL A 28 -0.36 2.10 -12.25
N THR A 29 -0.35 3.40 -11.99
CA THR A 29 0.27 4.36 -12.89
C THR A 29 1.80 4.37 -12.69
N PRO A 30 2.59 4.98 -13.61
CA PRO A 30 4.03 5.18 -13.37
C PRO A 30 4.31 5.92 -12.06
N ARG A 31 3.46 6.89 -11.70
CA ARG A 31 3.53 7.64 -10.44
C ARG A 31 3.28 6.72 -9.25
N GLY A 32 2.25 5.88 -9.30
CA GLY A 32 1.95 4.91 -8.24
C GLY A 32 3.03 3.88 -8.04
N LEU A 33 3.60 3.37 -9.13
CA LEU A 33 4.70 2.41 -9.06
C LEU A 33 5.94 3.03 -8.41
N ALA A 34 6.26 4.29 -8.74
CA ALA A 34 7.33 5.03 -8.08
C ALA A 34 7.04 5.21 -6.58
N ALA A 35 5.82 5.64 -6.22
CA ALA A 35 5.41 5.82 -4.83
C ALA A 35 5.48 4.51 -4.01
N LEU A 36 5.10 3.36 -4.59
CA LEU A 36 5.23 2.05 -3.95
C LEU A 36 6.69 1.67 -3.70
N ARG A 37 7.59 1.97 -4.66
CA ARG A 37 9.04 1.74 -4.50
C ARG A 37 9.62 2.64 -3.40
N ASP A 38 9.26 3.91 -3.39
CA ASP A 38 9.70 4.86 -2.36
C ASP A 38 9.22 4.45 -0.98
N ARG A 39 7.95 4.01 -0.87
CA ARG A 39 7.38 3.46 0.37
C ARG A 39 8.14 2.22 0.84
N LEU A 40 8.48 1.30 -0.06
CA LEU A 40 9.28 0.11 0.28
C LEU A 40 10.65 0.51 0.85
N ALA A 41 11.35 1.43 0.17
CA ALA A 41 12.65 1.91 0.61
C ALA A 41 12.59 2.58 1.99
N ALA A 42 11.56 3.41 2.23
CA ALA A 42 11.34 4.05 3.53
C ALA A 42 11.09 3.02 4.64
N LEU A 43 10.23 2.02 4.40
CA LEU A 43 9.96 0.96 5.38
C LEU A 43 11.21 0.12 5.69
N GLN A 44 12.04 -0.17 4.69
CA GLN A 44 13.31 -0.88 4.89
C GLN A 44 14.29 -0.07 5.74
N ALA A 45 14.41 1.24 5.48
CA ALA A 45 15.22 2.15 6.29
C ALA A 45 14.71 2.23 7.74
N ASP A 46 13.39 2.29 7.93
CA ASP A 46 12.76 2.28 9.24
C ASP A 46 13.01 0.98 9.99
N LEU A 47 12.87 -0.17 9.33
CA LEU A 47 13.21 -1.46 9.92
C LEU A 47 14.68 -1.52 10.33
N ALA A 48 15.61 -1.06 9.48
CA ALA A 48 17.03 -1.00 9.81
C ALA A 48 17.29 -0.12 11.05
N ARG A 49 16.63 1.05 11.12
CA ARG A 49 16.71 1.96 12.28
C ARG A 49 16.16 1.33 13.55
N LEU A 50 15.03 0.61 13.47
CA LEU A 50 14.46 -0.12 14.60
C LEU A 50 15.44 -1.20 15.09
N LYS A 51 16.01 -1.96 14.15
CA LYS A 51 16.96 -3.04 14.45
C LYS A 51 18.29 -2.54 15.04
N ALA A 52 18.69 -1.31 14.76
CA ALA A 52 19.92 -0.72 15.27
C ALA A 52 19.80 -0.14 16.70
N ARG A 53 18.60 -0.12 17.30
CA ARG A 53 18.40 0.44 18.65
C ARG A 53 19.13 -0.42 19.70
N PRO A 54 19.87 0.19 20.64
CA PRO A 54 20.62 -0.55 21.66
C PRO A 54 19.71 -1.24 22.69
N GLU A 55 18.52 -0.69 22.94
CA GLU A 55 17.51 -1.26 23.83
C GLU A 55 16.28 -1.68 23.02
N ARG A 56 16.06 -3.00 22.92
CA ARG A 56 14.97 -3.61 22.14
C ARG A 56 14.06 -4.40 23.08
N LEU A 57 13.28 -3.64 23.85
CA LEU A 57 12.35 -4.20 24.85
C LEU A 57 11.07 -4.75 24.21
N ASP A 58 10.67 -4.19 23.05
CA ASP A 58 9.50 -4.57 22.29
C ASP A 58 9.89 -4.80 20.81
N MET A 59 9.46 -5.93 20.25
CA MET A 59 9.70 -6.32 18.86
C MET A 59 8.50 -6.00 17.95
N LEU A 60 7.38 -5.56 18.52
CA LEU A 60 6.16 -5.23 17.77
C LEU A 60 6.41 -4.19 16.67
N PRO A 61 7.19 -3.09 16.88
CA PRO A 61 7.47 -2.13 15.82
C PRO A 61 8.24 -2.75 14.63
N GLU A 62 9.20 -3.64 14.91
CA GLU A 62 9.96 -4.34 13.86
C GLU A 62 9.05 -5.26 13.06
N ARG A 63 8.16 -6.01 13.75
CA ARG A 63 7.20 -6.90 13.11
C ARG A 63 6.16 -6.16 12.29
N ALA A 64 5.72 -5.00 12.76
CA ALA A 64 4.82 -4.13 12.00
C ALA A 64 5.48 -3.67 10.70
N ALA A 65 6.73 -3.19 10.78
CA ALA A 65 7.49 -2.81 9.60
C ALA A 65 7.73 -4.01 8.65
N GLU A 66 8.06 -5.19 9.16
CA GLU A 66 8.23 -6.41 8.34
C GLU A 66 6.93 -6.84 7.65
N ARG A 67 5.78 -6.76 8.33
CA ARG A 67 4.47 -7.03 7.74
C ARG A 67 4.16 -6.03 6.62
N ASP A 68 4.39 -4.75 6.87
CA ASP A 68 4.10 -3.70 5.90
C ASP A 68 5.02 -3.81 4.67
N ILE A 69 6.28 -4.21 4.85
CA ILE A 69 7.21 -4.55 3.76
C ILE A 69 6.65 -5.70 2.93
N ARG A 70 6.24 -6.82 3.54
CA ARG A 70 5.66 -7.96 2.81
C ARG A 70 4.43 -7.56 2.00
N TYR A 71 3.57 -6.70 2.56
CA TYR A 71 2.42 -6.15 1.85
C TYR A 71 2.84 -5.33 0.62
N VAL A 72 3.74 -4.35 0.79
CA VAL A 72 4.17 -3.48 -0.32
C VAL A 72 4.90 -4.29 -1.40
N GLU A 73 5.72 -5.26 -1.01
CA GLU A 73 6.35 -6.19 -1.95
C GLU A 73 5.32 -7.04 -2.69
N ALA A 74 4.25 -7.49 -2.03
CA ALA A 74 3.16 -8.20 -2.71
C ALA A 74 2.47 -7.32 -3.75
N ARG A 75 2.16 -6.05 -3.41
CA ARG A 75 1.59 -5.08 -4.36
C ARG A 75 2.53 -4.80 -5.53
N LEU A 76 3.83 -4.61 -5.27
CA LEU A 76 4.83 -4.42 -6.31
C LEU A 76 4.98 -5.62 -7.25
N ARG A 77 4.88 -6.86 -6.72
CA ARG A 77 4.95 -8.08 -7.54
C ARG A 77 3.76 -8.25 -8.46
N THR A 78 2.57 -7.82 -8.04
CA THR A 78 1.33 -7.94 -8.82
C THR A 78 1.00 -6.69 -9.63
N ALA A 79 1.84 -5.66 -9.56
CA ALA A 79 1.63 -4.39 -10.23
C ALA A 79 1.55 -4.55 -11.76
N ILE A 80 0.44 -4.10 -12.34
CA ILE A 80 0.20 -4.01 -13.77
C ILE A 80 0.31 -2.54 -14.13
N LEU A 81 1.46 -2.16 -14.69
CA LEU A 81 1.72 -0.78 -15.08
C LEU A 81 0.82 -0.38 -16.26
N VAL A 82 0.08 0.71 -16.09
CA VAL A 82 -0.71 1.35 -17.14
C VAL A 82 -0.24 2.80 -17.25
N ASP A 83 0.35 3.15 -18.38
CA ASP A 83 0.71 4.54 -18.68
C ASP A 83 -0.45 5.20 -19.44
N PRO A 84 -1.08 6.26 -18.89
CA PRO A 84 -2.14 6.98 -19.59
C PRO A 84 -1.66 7.62 -20.91
N ALA A 85 -0.35 7.83 -21.10
CA ALA A 85 0.20 8.34 -22.35
C ALA A 85 0.09 7.34 -23.51
N ASP A 86 -0.05 6.04 -23.22
CA ASP A 86 -0.20 4.98 -24.22
C ASP A 86 -1.66 4.73 -24.63
N LEU A 87 -2.62 5.41 -23.98
CA LEU A 87 -4.05 5.21 -24.19
C LEU A 87 -4.63 6.18 -25.23
N PRO A 88 -5.66 5.78 -25.99
CA PRO A 88 -6.38 6.67 -26.89
C PRO A 88 -6.96 7.87 -26.11
N GLY A 89 -6.72 9.09 -26.60
CA GLY A 89 -7.13 10.33 -25.90
C GLY A 89 -8.63 10.65 -25.96
N ASP A 90 -9.42 9.79 -26.62
CA ASP A 90 -10.87 9.89 -26.78
C ASP A 90 -11.66 9.00 -25.81
N GLU A 91 -10.98 8.17 -25.01
CA GLU A 91 -11.60 7.33 -23.99
C GLU A 91 -11.10 7.68 -22.57
N VAL A 92 -12.02 7.73 -21.61
CA VAL A 92 -11.68 7.87 -20.20
C VAL A 92 -11.19 6.52 -19.68
N ALA A 93 -9.90 6.44 -19.38
CA ALA A 93 -9.27 5.19 -18.96
C ALA A 93 -8.43 5.36 -17.67
N PHE A 94 -7.87 4.25 -17.18
CA PHE A 94 -7.03 4.24 -15.99
C PHE A 94 -5.81 5.16 -16.14
N GLY A 95 -5.51 5.96 -15.12
CA GLY A 95 -4.49 6.99 -15.11
C GLY A 95 -4.93 8.34 -15.69
N THR A 96 -6.16 8.45 -16.20
CA THR A 96 -6.64 9.67 -16.87
C THR A 96 -7.26 10.64 -15.88
N ARG A 97 -6.99 11.94 -16.10
CA ARG A 97 -7.62 13.05 -15.38
C ARG A 97 -8.78 13.60 -16.21
N VAL A 98 -9.98 13.60 -15.63
CA VAL A 98 -11.22 14.03 -16.28
C VAL A 98 -11.87 15.17 -15.53
N THR A 99 -12.49 16.09 -16.28
CA THR A 99 -13.35 17.13 -15.74
C THR A 99 -14.79 16.76 -16.06
N VAL A 100 -15.64 16.76 -15.04
CA VAL A 100 -17.08 16.52 -15.16
C VAL A 100 -17.83 17.75 -14.68
N ALA A 101 -18.97 18.05 -15.30
CA ALA A 101 -19.89 19.11 -14.86
C ALA A 101 -21.20 18.48 -14.38
N ASP A 102 -21.76 18.99 -13.29
CA ASP A 102 -23.10 18.60 -12.83
C ASP A 102 -24.22 19.32 -13.60
N GLU A 103 -25.47 19.08 -13.22
CA GLU A 103 -26.66 19.67 -13.87
C GLU A 103 -26.71 21.19 -13.71
N GLU A 104 -26.06 21.72 -12.66
CA GLU A 104 -25.91 23.14 -12.38
C GLU A 104 -24.69 23.78 -13.07
N GLY A 105 -23.87 22.99 -13.76
CA GLY A 105 -22.68 23.43 -14.48
C GLY A 105 -21.44 23.62 -13.61
N ALA A 106 -21.43 23.10 -12.39
CA ALA A 106 -20.25 23.12 -11.53
C ALA A 106 -19.25 22.02 -11.95
N GLU A 107 -18.01 22.43 -12.21
CA GLU A 107 -16.95 21.53 -12.65
C GLU A 107 -16.24 20.87 -11.48
N SER A 108 -16.04 19.55 -11.58
CA SER A 108 -15.25 18.74 -10.66
C SER A 108 -14.20 17.95 -11.45
N VAL A 109 -13.02 17.76 -10.86
CA VAL A 109 -11.89 17.09 -11.52
C VAL A 109 -11.54 15.80 -10.78
N TYR A 110 -11.52 14.69 -11.50
CA TYR A 110 -11.20 13.36 -10.99
C TYR A 110 -10.04 12.74 -11.75
N GLU A 111 -9.27 11.88 -11.09
CA GLU A 111 -8.22 11.06 -11.70
C GLU A 111 -8.52 9.59 -11.37
N ILE A 112 -8.66 8.74 -12.38
CA ILE A 112 -8.91 7.31 -12.16
C ILE A 112 -7.57 6.64 -11.90
N THR A 113 -7.33 6.13 -10.70
CA THR A 113 -6.04 5.57 -10.29
C THR A 113 -6.17 4.18 -9.68
N GLY A 114 -5.03 3.55 -9.36
CA GLY A 114 -5.01 2.26 -8.68
C GLY A 114 -5.48 2.38 -7.24
N GLU A 115 -5.85 1.26 -6.63
CA GLU A 115 -6.19 1.19 -5.20
C GLU A 115 -5.06 1.76 -4.31
N ASP A 116 -3.80 1.52 -4.69
CA ASP A 116 -2.62 2.00 -3.95
C ASP A 116 -2.39 3.52 -4.09
N GLU A 117 -3.06 4.18 -5.03
CA GLU A 117 -2.93 5.61 -5.32
C GLU A 117 -4.18 6.43 -5.03
N ALA A 118 -5.31 5.74 -4.79
CA ALA A 118 -6.61 6.36 -4.58
C ALA A 118 -6.61 7.22 -3.31
N ASP A 119 -7.07 8.45 -3.46
CA ASP A 119 -7.19 9.44 -2.40
C ASP A 119 -8.31 10.41 -2.77
N ALA A 120 -9.46 10.27 -2.10
CA ALA A 120 -10.64 11.08 -2.36
C ALA A 120 -10.39 12.58 -2.11
N THR A 121 -9.46 12.94 -1.21
CA THR A 121 -9.12 14.34 -0.93
C THR A 121 -8.36 15.00 -2.08
N LEU A 122 -7.73 14.18 -2.93
CA LEU A 122 -7.01 14.60 -4.13
C LEU A 122 -7.81 14.36 -5.42
N GLY A 123 -9.08 13.93 -5.31
CA GLY A 123 -9.91 13.56 -6.46
C GLY A 123 -9.44 12.28 -7.17
N ARG A 124 -8.61 11.46 -6.52
CA ARG A 124 -8.10 10.19 -7.08
C ARG A 124 -8.99 9.05 -6.66
N ILE A 125 -9.63 8.40 -7.62
CA ILE A 125 -10.63 7.37 -7.37
C ILE A 125 -10.16 6.03 -7.93
N ALA A 126 -10.44 4.94 -7.20
CA ALA A 126 -10.21 3.61 -7.73
C ALA A 126 -11.36 3.22 -8.67
N PRO A 127 -11.14 2.44 -9.74
CA PRO A 127 -12.22 1.92 -10.59
C PRO A 127 -13.31 1.15 -9.85
N GLN A 128 -12.99 0.64 -8.66
CA GLN A 128 -13.89 -0.13 -7.81
C GLN A 128 -14.70 0.76 -6.83
N SER A 129 -14.47 2.08 -6.81
CA SER A 129 -15.19 3.02 -5.96
C SER A 129 -16.62 3.22 -6.50
N PRO A 130 -17.67 3.19 -5.66
CA PRO A 130 -19.04 3.47 -6.08
C PRO A 130 -19.25 4.92 -6.53
#